data_AF-H5SR12-F1
#
_entry.id   AF-H5SR12-F1
#
_cell.length_a   1.000
_cell.length_b   1.000
_cell.length_c   1.000
_cell.angle_alpha   90.00
_cell.angle_beta   90.00
_cell.angle_gamma   90.00
#
_symmetry.space_group_name_H-M   'P 1'
#
loop_
_entity.id
_entity.type
_entity.pdbx_description
1 polymer ?
#
loop_
_entity_poly.entity_id
_entity_poly.type
_entity_poly.pdbx_seq_one_letter_code
_entity_poly.pdbx_strand_id
1 'polypeptide(L)'
;MRLKAWLAEDPFRLPRALFMAASWLLLLSVLLPYWSLTLMAPQYPGGLQVFVYVTHLAGDVTEVDNLNHYVGMKKLNQAAQVEKFLAPLAIGAAALLAQALAFTQRRWAAVLALPAMLFPLIFLGDMYFWLYQYGHQLDPNARCASRRLRRLCLGWARWGSSRRSPSCSLASGWRLVRRSWSAWRFTIVG
;
A
#
# COMPACT_ATOMS: atom_id res chain seq x y z
N MET A 1 -2.00 -43.19 -11.17
CA MET A 1 -0.86 -44.04 -10.71
C MET A 1 0.53 -43.46 -11.08
N ARG A 2 0.69 -42.80 -12.23
CA ARG A 2 1.99 -42.27 -12.71
C ARG A 2 2.65 -41.19 -11.82
N LEU A 3 1.85 -40.38 -11.10
CA LEU A 3 2.36 -39.33 -10.20
C LEU A 3 3.01 -39.89 -8.92
N LYS A 4 2.47 -40.99 -8.38
CA LYS A 4 3.00 -41.63 -7.16
C LYS A 4 4.34 -42.33 -7.41
N ALA A 5 4.49 -42.97 -8.57
CA ALA A 5 5.76 -43.55 -9.00
C ALA A 5 6.82 -42.45 -9.20
N TRP A 6 6.44 -41.28 -9.75
CA TRP A 6 7.34 -40.14 -9.95
C TRP A 6 7.82 -39.50 -8.63
N LEU A 7 7.01 -39.58 -7.56
CA LEU A 7 7.33 -39.08 -6.21
C LEU A 7 8.19 -40.04 -5.38
N ALA A 8 8.16 -41.34 -5.71
CA ALA A 8 8.87 -42.37 -4.94
C ALA A 8 10.38 -42.42 -5.22
N GLU A 9 10.83 -41.88 -6.35
CA GLU A 9 12.24 -41.95 -6.81
C GLU A 9 13.18 -41.01 -6.05
N ASP A 10 12.69 -39.82 -5.60
CA ASP A 10 13.49 -38.87 -4.82
C ASP A 10 12.58 -37.94 -4.00
N PRO A 11 12.68 -37.93 -2.65
CA PRO A 11 11.80 -37.11 -1.80
C PRO A 11 12.00 -35.59 -1.98
N PHE A 12 13.13 -35.15 -2.55
CA PHE A 12 13.48 -33.74 -2.72
C PHE A 12 13.07 -33.13 -4.08
N ARG A 13 12.51 -33.90 -5.02
CA ARG A 13 12.10 -33.38 -6.34
C ARG A 13 10.92 -32.40 -6.25
N LEU A 14 9.91 -32.74 -5.45
CA LEU A 14 8.70 -31.90 -5.30
C LEU A 14 9.03 -30.55 -4.64
N PRO A 15 9.78 -30.48 -3.52
CA PRO A 15 10.21 -29.20 -2.96
C PRO A 15 11.00 -28.33 -3.95
N ARG A 16 11.93 -28.91 -4.72
CA ARG A 16 12.70 -28.17 -5.74
C ARG A 16 11.79 -27.58 -6.81
N ALA A 17 10.86 -28.37 -7.33
CA ALA A 17 9.90 -27.89 -8.34
C ALA A 17 9.04 -26.75 -7.79
N LEU A 18 8.59 -26.83 -6.54
CA LEU A 18 7.83 -25.76 -5.88
C LEU A 18 8.65 -24.49 -5.71
N PHE A 19 9.91 -24.57 -5.28
CA PHE A 19 10.78 -23.39 -5.15
C PHE A 19 11.06 -22.73 -6.50
N MET A 20 11.28 -23.53 -7.55
CA MET A 20 11.47 -23.02 -8.91
C MET A 20 10.20 -22.33 -9.41
N ALA A 21 9.03 -22.97 -9.24
CA ALA A 21 7.75 -22.36 -9.61
C ALA A 21 7.52 -21.06 -8.83
N ALA A 22 7.70 -21.06 -7.51
CA ALA A 22 7.55 -19.87 -6.67
C ALA A 22 8.48 -18.73 -7.10
N SER A 23 9.74 -19.03 -7.45
CA SER A 23 10.69 -18.03 -7.98
C SER A 23 10.19 -17.39 -9.28
N TRP A 24 9.69 -18.20 -10.22
CA TRP A 24 9.16 -17.68 -11.48
C TRP A 24 7.89 -16.86 -11.29
N LEU A 25 6.97 -17.32 -10.43
CA LEU A 25 5.77 -16.56 -10.07
C LEU A 25 6.13 -15.22 -9.41
N LEU A 26 7.15 -15.20 -8.56
CA LEU A 26 7.62 -13.98 -7.91
C LEU A 26 8.15 -12.97 -8.94
N LEU A 27 8.94 -13.41 -9.92
CA LEU A 27 9.41 -12.54 -11.00
C LEU A 27 8.26 -12.01 -11.86
N LEU A 28 7.29 -12.88 -12.18
CA LEU A 28 6.11 -12.48 -12.95
C LEU A 28 5.25 -11.46 -12.20
N SER A 29 5.21 -11.54 -10.86
CA SER A 29 4.43 -10.64 -10.01
C SER A 29 4.78 -9.16 -10.21
N VAL A 30 6.03 -8.83 -10.54
CA VAL A 30 6.52 -7.44 -10.69
C VAL A 30 5.76 -6.66 -11.77
N LEU A 31 5.15 -7.37 -12.72
CA LEU A 31 4.37 -6.77 -13.80
C LEU A 31 2.94 -6.40 -13.39
N LEU A 32 2.47 -6.93 -12.25
CA LEU A 32 1.12 -6.68 -11.76
C LEU A 32 1.10 -5.48 -10.79
N PRO A 33 -0.03 -4.75 -10.71
CA PRO A 33 -0.21 -3.76 -9.67
C PRO A 33 -0.25 -4.47 -8.31
N TYR A 34 0.54 -3.99 -7.36
CA TYR A 34 0.62 -4.58 -6.01
C TYR A 34 -0.54 -4.10 -5.15
N TRP A 35 -0.95 -2.84 -5.34
CA TRP A 35 -1.99 -2.24 -4.55
C TRP A 35 -2.71 -1.15 -5.34
N SER A 36 -3.96 -0.86 -4.97
CA SER A 36 -4.76 0.24 -5.53
C SER A 36 -5.34 1.10 -4.41
N LEU A 37 -5.29 2.41 -4.60
CA LEU A 37 -5.87 3.39 -3.69
C LEU A 37 -6.98 4.13 -4.40
N THR A 38 -8.18 4.06 -3.84
CA THR A 38 -9.34 4.79 -4.33
C THR A 38 -9.72 5.88 -3.34
N LEU A 39 -9.66 7.12 -3.80
CA LEU A 39 -9.96 8.29 -3.01
C LEU A 39 -11.33 8.84 -3.38
N MET A 40 -12.26 8.75 -2.43
CA MET A 40 -13.64 9.20 -2.58
C MET A 40 -13.81 10.57 -1.92
N ALA A 41 -14.18 11.57 -2.72
CA ALA A 41 -14.50 12.91 -2.24
C ALA A 41 -15.80 13.41 -2.88
N PRO A 42 -16.60 14.27 -2.21
CA PRO A 42 -17.82 14.83 -2.78
C PRO A 42 -17.62 15.60 -4.11
N GLN A 43 -16.38 16.06 -4.34
CA GLN A 43 -15.97 16.78 -5.55
C GLN A 43 -15.68 15.85 -6.72
N TYR A 44 -15.39 14.57 -6.46
CA TYR A 44 -15.07 13.56 -7.46
C TYR A 44 -16.02 12.36 -7.31
N PRO A 45 -17.23 12.44 -7.90
CA PRO A 45 -18.24 11.39 -7.74
C PRO A 45 -17.82 10.04 -8.36
N GLY A 46 -16.86 10.03 -9.29
CA GLY A 46 -16.26 8.81 -9.85
C GLY A 46 -15.14 8.19 -9.01
N GLY A 47 -14.66 8.89 -7.98
CA GLY A 47 -13.45 8.53 -7.23
C GLY A 47 -12.17 8.71 -8.04
N LEU A 48 -11.06 9.04 -7.37
CA LEU A 48 -9.73 9.00 -7.98
C LEU A 48 -9.10 7.66 -7.71
N GLN A 49 -8.61 6.97 -8.74
CA GLN A 49 -7.96 5.67 -8.59
C GLN A 49 -6.46 5.78 -8.91
N VAL A 50 -5.64 5.31 -7.98
CA VAL A 50 -4.18 5.23 -8.14
C VAL A 50 -3.76 3.78 -7.98
N PHE A 51 -3.07 3.26 -8.99
CA PHE A 51 -2.45 1.93 -8.97
C PHE A 51 -0.98 2.04 -8.60
N VAL A 52 -0.56 1.26 -7.62
CA VAL A 52 0.80 1.20 -7.12
C VAL A 52 1.50 -0.02 -7.74
N TYR A 53 2.45 0.25 -8.62
CA TYR A 53 3.39 -0.74 -9.11
C TYR A 53 4.68 -0.65 -8.30
N VAL A 54 5.49 -1.71 -8.36
CA VAL A 54 6.81 -1.75 -7.72
C VAL A 54 7.72 -0.61 -8.22
N THR A 55 7.63 -0.28 -9.51
CA THR A 55 8.49 0.71 -10.17
C THR A 55 7.86 2.10 -10.26
N HIS A 56 6.54 2.19 -10.39
CA HIS A 56 5.85 3.44 -10.70
C HIS A 56 4.43 3.48 -10.13
N LEU A 57 3.81 4.65 -10.21
CA LEU A 57 2.40 4.85 -9.87
C LEU A 57 1.64 5.15 -11.18
N ALA A 58 0.47 4.55 -11.36
CA ALA A 58 -0.39 4.78 -12.52
C ALA A 58 -1.80 5.24 -12.10
N GLY A 59 -2.58 5.76 -13.05
CA GLY A 59 -3.92 6.30 -12.80
C GLY A 59 -3.91 7.80 -12.50
N ASP A 60 -4.78 8.25 -11.60
CA ASP A 60 -5.07 9.66 -11.32
C ASP A 60 -4.03 10.34 -10.38
N VAL A 61 -2.76 9.95 -10.51
CA VAL A 61 -1.66 10.38 -9.60
C VAL A 61 -1.51 11.89 -9.57
N THR A 62 -1.57 12.55 -10.73
CA THR A 62 -1.43 14.01 -10.83
C THR A 62 -2.52 14.74 -10.07
N GLU A 63 -3.75 14.25 -10.14
CA GLU A 63 -4.88 14.89 -9.48
C GLU A 63 -4.83 14.67 -7.96
N VAL A 64 -4.44 13.47 -7.53
CA VAL A 64 -4.17 13.21 -6.10
C VAL A 64 -3.01 14.08 -5.59
N ASP A 65 -1.96 14.29 -6.39
CA ASP A 65 -0.83 15.16 -6.02
C ASP A 65 -1.23 16.64 -5.91
N ASN A 66 -2.13 17.11 -6.79
CA ASN A 66 -2.72 18.45 -6.68
C ASN A 66 -3.50 18.61 -5.37
N LEU A 67 -4.28 17.59 -4.97
CA LEU A 67 -4.99 17.59 -3.68
C LEU A 67 -4.02 17.57 -2.50
N ASN A 68 -2.97 16.74 -2.57
CA ASN A 68 -1.96 16.63 -1.52
C ASN A 68 -1.23 17.95 -1.28
N HIS A 69 -0.98 18.74 -2.33
CA HIS A 69 -0.40 20.07 -2.21
C HIS A 69 -1.24 21.00 -1.31
N TYR A 70 -2.57 20.93 -1.37
CA TYR A 70 -3.44 21.76 -0.50
C TYR A 70 -3.46 21.31 0.96
N VAL A 71 -3.26 20.01 1.21
CA VAL A 71 -3.12 19.45 2.55
C VAL A 71 -1.72 19.71 3.12
N GLY A 72 -0.72 19.96 2.25
CA GLY A 72 0.68 20.13 2.61
C GLY A 72 1.45 18.81 2.70
N MET A 73 0.93 17.74 2.08
CA MET A 73 1.64 16.46 1.96
C MET A 73 2.58 16.47 0.75
N LYS A 74 3.66 15.70 0.84
CA LYS A 74 4.61 15.53 -0.28
C LYS A 74 3.93 14.82 -1.45
N LYS A 75 4.42 15.08 -2.67
CA LYS A 75 3.95 14.39 -3.88
C LYS A 75 4.21 12.90 -3.79
N LEU A 76 3.25 12.08 -4.23
CA LEU A 76 3.33 10.62 -4.26
C LEU A 76 4.37 10.14 -5.27
N ASN A 77 4.54 10.86 -6.38
CA ASN A 77 5.54 10.50 -7.39
C ASN A 77 6.98 10.66 -6.87
N GLN A 78 7.22 11.63 -5.98
CA GLN A 78 8.51 11.86 -5.33
C GLN A 78 8.75 10.98 -4.10
N ALA A 79 7.74 10.22 -3.67
CA ALA A 79 7.88 9.25 -2.59
C ALA A 79 8.83 8.12 -2.97
N ALA A 80 9.71 7.73 -2.05
CA ALA A 80 10.43 6.46 -2.08
C ALA A 80 11.10 6.12 -3.43
N GLN A 81 11.75 7.11 -4.07
CA GLN A 81 12.34 6.91 -5.41
C GLN A 81 13.47 5.89 -5.41
N VAL A 82 14.29 5.87 -4.37
CA VAL A 82 15.40 4.93 -4.23
C VAL A 82 14.85 3.51 -4.01
N GLU A 83 13.80 3.40 -3.19
CA GLU A 83 13.16 2.15 -2.85
C GLU A 83 12.41 1.56 -4.06
N LYS A 84 11.71 2.38 -4.86
CA LYS A 84 11.09 1.95 -6.13
C LYS A 84 12.11 1.44 -7.14
N PHE A 85 13.32 2.03 -7.15
CA PHE A 85 14.42 1.55 -7.99
C PHE A 85 15.04 0.26 -7.46
N LEU A 86 15.19 0.14 -6.14
CA LEU A 86 15.79 -1.02 -5.50
C LEU A 86 14.83 -2.22 -5.40
N ALA A 87 13.52 -1.99 -5.36
CA ALA A 87 12.54 -3.04 -5.13
C ALA A 87 12.53 -4.13 -6.22
N PRO A 88 12.59 -3.84 -7.53
CA PRO A 88 12.72 -4.87 -8.56
C PRO A 88 14.02 -5.69 -8.41
N LEU A 89 15.12 -5.03 -8.03
CA LEU A 89 16.41 -5.70 -7.77
C LEU A 89 16.31 -6.62 -6.55
N ALA A 90 15.64 -6.18 -5.48
CA ALA A 90 15.41 -6.97 -4.28
C ALA A 90 14.52 -8.19 -4.57
N ILE A 91 13.48 -8.04 -5.39
CA ILE A 91 12.61 -9.14 -5.83
C ILE A 91 13.41 -10.13 -6.70
N GLY A 92 14.24 -9.63 -7.62
CA GLY A 92 15.14 -10.47 -8.43
C GLY A 92 16.13 -11.24 -7.56
N ALA A 93 16.73 -10.58 -6.56
CA ALA A 93 17.62 -11.23 -5.59
C ALA A 93 16.89 -12.29 -4.76
N ALA A 94 15.66 -12.02 -4.31
CA ALA A 94 14.84 -12.98 -3.58
C ALA A 94 14.49 -14.22 -4.44
N ALA A 95 14.18 -14.01 -5.73
CA ALA A 95 13.95 -15.09 -6.69
C ALA A 95 15.22 -15.94 -6.89
N LEU A 96 16.39 -15.31 -7.03
CA LEU A 96 17.67 -16.02 -7.12
C LEU A 96 18.01 -16.79 -5.84
N LEU A 97 17.73 -16.20 -4.66
CA LEU A 97 17.90 -16.87 -3.37
C LEU A 97 16.98 -18.09 -3.24
N ALA A 98 15.72 -17.99 -3.68
CA ALA A 98 14.79 -19.12 -3.69
C ALA A 98 15.28 -20.28 -4.58
N GLN A 99 15.83 -19.96 -5.76
CA GLN A 99 16.45 -20.95 -6.65
C GLN A 99 17.71 -21.54 -6.02
N ALA A 100 18.59 -20.72 -5.45
CA ALA A 100 19.81 -21.18 -4.79
C ALA A 100 19.50 -22.12 -3.61
N LEU A 101 18.45 -21.82 -2.84
CA LEU A 101 18.01 -22.66 -1.72
C LEU A 101 17.50 -24.04 -2.20
N ALA A 102 16.89 -24.12 -3.39
CA ALA A 102 16.43 -25.38 -3.96
C ALA A 102 17.59 -26.36 -4.27
N PHE A 103 18.76 -25.83 -4.64
CA PHE A 103 19.95 -26.64 -4.97
C PHE A 103 20.96 -26.76 -3.83
N THR A 104 20.79 -25.99 -2.74
CA THR A 104 21.76 -25.96 -1.63
C THR A 104 21.58 -27.15 -0.65
N GLN A 105 22.69 -27.62 -0.12
CA GLN A 105 22.74 -28.68 0.89
C GLN A 105 22.54 -28.12 2.32
N ARG A 106 22.05 -28.96 3.24
CA ARG A 106 21.55 -28.62 4.59
C ARG A 106 22.43 -27.65 5.42
N ARG A 107 23.75 -27.64 5.21
CA ARG A 107 24.71 -26.79 5.94
C ARG A 107 24.69 -25.30 5.56
N TRP A 108 24.39 -24.95 4.31
CA TRP A 108 24.35 -23.55 3.85
C TRP A 108 22.92 -23.01 3.75
N ALA A 109 21.92 -23.88 3.85
CA ALA A 109 20.50 -23.53 3.77
C ALA A 109 20.09 -22.54 4.86
N ALA A 110 20.61 -22.68 6.09
CA ALA A 110 20.31 -21.76 7.19
C ALA A 110 20.83 -20.34 6.93
N VAL A 111 22.02 -20.22 6.34
CA VAL A 111 22.62 -18.91 6.02
C VAL A 111 21.86 -18.26 4.85
N LEU A 112 21.49 -19.02 3.83
CA LEU A 112 20.69 -18.50 2.70
C LEU A 112 19.24 -18.16 3.09
N ALA A 113 18.70 -18.78 4.13
CA ALA A 113 17.35 -18.49 4.63
C ALA A 113 17.29 -17.22 5.50
N LEU A 114 18.44 -16.77 6.03
CA LEU A 114 18.52 -15.63 6.95
C LEU A 114 18.00 -14.32 6.33
N PRO A 115 18.37 -13.94 5.09
CA PRO A 115 17.80 -12.77 4.42
C PRO A 115 16.28 -12.86 4.24
N ALA A 116 15.75 -14.05 3.94
CA ALA A 116 14.31 -14.25 3.78
C ALA A 116 13.55 -14.06 5.11
N MET A 117 14.16 -14.41 6.24
CA MET A 117 13.62 -14.16 7.57
C MET A 117 13.70 -12.68 7.99
N LEU A 118 14.76 -11.97 7.63
CA LEU A 118 14.94 -10.56 7.97
C LEU A 118 14.12 -9.61 7.09
N PHE A 119 13.85 -10.01 5.84
CA PHE A 119 13.11 -9.21 4.87
C PHE A 119 11.79 -8.61 5.41
N PRO A 120 10.86 -9.36 6.04
CA PRO A 120 9.62 -8.78 6.56
C PRO A 120 9.87 -7.73 7.64
N LEU A 121 10.89 -7.90 8.49
CA LEU A 121 11.23 -6.94 9.54
C LEU A 121 11.76 -5.63 8.95
N ILE A 122 12.63 -5.72 7.94
CA ILE A 122 13.16 -4.57 7.21
C ILE A 122 12.02 -3.84 6.49
N PHE A 123 11.14 -4.58 5.81
CA PHE A 123 9.99 -4.03 5.09
C PHE A 123 9.02 -3.29 6.02
N LEU A 124 8.72 -3.84 7.20
CA LEU A 124 7.90 -3.17 8.22
C LEU A 124 8.55 -1.88 8.72
N GLY A 125 9.87 -1.89 8.94
CA GLY A 125 10.62 -0.70 9.34
C GLY A 125 10.60 0.39 8.28
N ASP A 126 10.81 0.03 7.02
CA ASP A 126 10.74 0.95 5.88
C ASP A 126 9.34 1.54 5.71
N MET A 127 8.30 0.69 5.77
CA MET A 127 6.91 1.15 5.69
C MET A 127 6.56 2.10 6.84
N TYR A 128 6.99 1.79 8.07
CA TYR A 128 6.80 2.66 9.22
C TYR A 128 7.48 4.02 9.04
N PHE A 129 8.73 4.03 8.57
CA PHE A 129 9.49 5.25 8.32
C PHE A 129 8.78 6.17 7.33
N TRP A 130 8.36 5.62 6.18
CA TRP A 130 7.64 6.40 5.17
C TRP A 130 6.29 6.89 5.68
N LEU A 131 5.51 6.05 6.35
CA LEU A 131 4.21 6.46 6.89
C LEU A 131 4.35 7.56 7.95
N TYR A 132 5.36 7.45 8.81
CA TYR A 132 5.67 8.46 9.82
C TYR A 132 6.06 9.79 9.17
N GLN A 133 6.94 9.74 8.16
CA GLN A 133 7.42 10.90 7.43
C GLN A 133 6.26 11.65 6.75
N TYR A 134 5.37 10.93 6.08
CA TYR A 134 4.20 11.51 5.42
C TYR A 134 3.15 12.02 6.42
N GLY A 135 3.04 11.40 7.61
CA GLY A 135 2.11 11.82 8.65
C GLY A 135 2.56 13.03 9.47
N HIS A 136 3.86 13.24 9.66
CA HIS A 136 4.41 14.23 10.60
C HIS A 136 5.12 15.41 9.92
N GLN A 137 5.56 15.27 8.67
CA GLN A 137 6.23 16.35 7.93
C GLN A 137 5.30 17.02 6.91
N LEU A 138 4.27 17.71 7.41
CA LEU A 138 3.43 18.56 6.57
C LEU A 138 3.99 19.98 6.49
N ASP A 139 3.96 20.57 5.29
CA ASP A 139 4.40 21.94 5.07
C ASP A 139 3.57 22.92 5.93
N PRO A 140 4.19 23.70 6.84
CA PRO A 140 3.48 24.66 7.69
C PRO A 140 2.76 25.77 6.90
N ASN A 141 3.12 26.01 5.64
CA ASN A 141 2.53 27.03 4.78
C ASN A 141 1.28 26.56 4.01
N ALA A 142 0.89 25.28 4.09
CA ALA A 142 -0.31 24.81 3.41
C ALA A 142 -1.60 25.31 4.09
N ARG A 143 -2.63 25.61 3.28
CA ARG A 143 -3.90 26.22 3.73
C ARG A 143 -4.57 25.43 4.86
N CYS A 144 -4.44 24.11 4.87
CA CYS A 144 -5.03 23.23 5.87
C CYS A 144 -4.05 22.75 6.97
N ALA A 145 -2.78 23.16 6.94
CA ALA A 145 -1.74 22.62 7.84
C ALA A 145 -1.78 23.19 9.26
N SER A 146 -2.34 24.40 9.44
CA SER A 146 -2.42 25.05 10.75
C SER A 146 -3.22 24.20 11.74
N ARG A 147 -2.74 24.07 12.98
CA ARG A 147 -3.34 23.21 14.03
C ARG A 147 -4.82 23.53 14.31
N ARG A 148 -5.23 24.77 14.03
CA ARG A 148 -6.60 25.28 14.14
C ARG A 148 -7.50 24.81 12.99
N LEU A 149 -7.01 24.83 11.74
CA LEU A 149 -7.76 24.36 10.57
C LEU A 149 -7.71 22.84 10.40
N ARG A 150 -6.67 22.18 10.92
CA ARG A 150 -6.54 20.71 10.93
C ARG A 150 -7.76 20.03 11.55
N ARG A 151 -8.30 20.57 12.66
CA ARG A 151 -9.53 20.05 13.30
C ARG A 151 -10.81 20.30 12.49
N LEU A 152 -10.82 21.30 11.61
CA LEU A 152 -11.96 21.61 10.75
C LEU A 152 -11.91 20.81 9.44
N CYS A 153 -10.72 20.59 8.88
CA CYS A 153 -10.50 19.80 7.67
C CYS A 153 -10.49 18.28 7.93
N LEU A 154 -9.90 17.81 9.04
CA LEU A 154 -10.01 16.42 9.54
C LEU A 154 -11.17 16.25 10.52
N GLY A 155 -12.20 17.10 10.43
CA GLY A 155 -13.27 17.25 11.43
C GLY A 155 -14.15 16.04 11.70
N TRP A 156 -13.83 14.84 11.21
CA TRP A 156 -14.58 13.61 11.48
C TRP A 156 -13.68 12.38 11.56
N ALA A 157 -12.71 12.38 12.47
CA ALA A 157 -12.14 11.16 13.04
C ALA A 157 -12.76 10.89 14.42
N ARG A 158 -14.08 10.79 14.49
CA ARG A 158 -14.80 10.26 15.65
C ARG A 158 -15.56 9.01 15.20
N TRP A 159 -14.84 7.90 15.17
CA TRP A 159 -15.45 6.57 15.10
C TRP A 159 -16.17 6.30 16.42
N GLY A 160 -17.43 5.86 16.36
CA GLY A 160 -18.18 5.36 17.50
C GLY A 160 -19.16 6.34 18.15
N SER A 161 -20.36 6.45 17.58
CA SER A 161 -21.61 6.10 18.27
C SER A 161 -22.77 6.47 17.34
N SER A 162 -23.57 5.48 16.97
CA SER A 162 -24.89 5.73 16.43
C SER A 162 -25.71 6.50 17.46
N ARG A 163 -26.05 7.76 17.16
CA ARG A 163 -27.23 8.39 17.74
C ARG A 163 -28.05 8.95 16.60
N ARG A 164 -29.25 8.40 16.48
CA ARG A 164 -30.34 8.88 15.65
C ARG A 164 -30.45 10.39 15.82
N SER A 165 -30.44 11.13 14.72
CA SER A 165 -30.83 12.54 14.70
C SER A 165 -32.27 12.65 15.17
N PRO A 166 -32.61 13.49 16.17
CA PRO A 166 -33.98 13.90 16.35
C PRO A 166 -34.31 14.88 15.23
N SER A 167 -35.36 14.55 14.47
CA SER A 167 -36.06 15.44 13.57
C SER A 167 -36.48 16.68 14.36
N CYS A 168 -35.98 17.86 13.98
CA CYS A 168 -36.57 19.13 14.36
C CYS A 168 -37.12 19.78 13.10
N SER A 169 -38.40 19.53 12.84
CA SER A 169 -39.21 20.35 11.94
C SER A 169 -39.50 21.68 12.64
N LEU A 170 -39.01 22.79 12.09
CA LEU A 170 -39.59 24.11 12.31
C LEU A 170 -39.36 24.97 11.06
N ALA A 171 -40.44 25.66 10.71
CA ALA A 171 -40.70 26.43 9.51
C ALA A 171 -39.71 27.57 9.23
N SER A 172 -39.83 28.08 8.00
CA SER A 172 -39.31 29.35 7.45
C SER A 172 -37.92 29.32 6.80
N GLY A 173 -37.95 29.18 5.46
CA GLY A 173 -37.49 30.26 4.60
C GLY A 173 -36.01 30.44 4.31
N TRP A 174 -35.09 29.64 4.86
CA TRP A 174 -33.67 29.70 4.48
C TRP A 174 -33.04 28.32 4.40
N ARG A 175 -32.85 27.82 3.17
CA ARG A 175 -32.16 26.55 2.93
C ARG A 175 -30.65 26.77 2.97
N LEU A 176 -30.10 26.94 4.18
CA LEU A 176 -28.67 26.69 4.41
C LEU A 176 -28.46 25.18 4.33
N VAL A 177 -28.22 24.66 3.13
CA VAL A 177 -27.65 23.34 2.96
C VAL A 177 -26.21 23.40 3.50
N ARG A 178 -26.04 23.19 4.80
CA ARG A 178 -24.78 22.65 5.33
C ARG A 178 -24.64 21.25 4.73
N ARG A 179 -24.15 21.15 3.50
CA ARG A 179 -23.61 19.91 2.95
C ARG A 179 -22.44 19.56 3.87
N SER A 180 -22.67 18.57 4.73
CA SER A 180 -21.69 18.11 5.69
C SER A 180 -20.44 17.69 4.92
N TRP A 181 -19.33 18.34 5.21
CA TRP A 181 -17.99 17.87 4.85
C TRP A 181 -17.71 16.63 5.71
N SER A 182 -18.24 15.49 5.30
CA SER A 182 -18.15 14.24 6.05
C SER A 182 -17.74 13.11 5.12
N ALA A 183 -16.67 12.43 5.53
CA ALA A 183 -16.14 11.17 5.03
C ALA A 183 -15.20 11.23 3.81
N TRP A 184 -13.92 11.52 4.06
CA TRP A 184 -12.86 10.86 3.31
C TRP A 184 -12.88 9.39 3.72
N ARG A 185 -13.48 8.52 2.91
CA ARG A 185 -13.44 7.07 3.12
C ARG A 185 -12.32 6.52 2.24
N PHE A 186 -11.17 6.26 2.87
CA PHE A 186 -10.12 5.48 2.23
C PHE A 186 -10.54 4.01 2.27
N THR A 187 -10.92 3.48 1.11
CA THR A 187 -11.15 2.04 0.97
C THR A 187 -9.86 1.44 0.42
N ILE A 188 -9.10 0.76 1.29
CA ILE A 188 -7.95 -0.04 0.90
C ILE A 188 -8.54 -1.33 0.33
N VAL A 189 -8.57 -1.46 -1.00
CA VAL A 189 -8.92 -2.72 -1.65
C VAL A 189 -7.59 -3.43 -1.95
N GLY A 190 -7.32 -4.48 -1.16
CA GLY A 190 -6.23 -5.43 -1.37
C GLY A 190 -6.73 -6.68 -2.07
#